data_AF-A0A426FG59-F1
#
_entry.id   AF-A0A426FG59-F1
#
_cell.length_a   1.000
_cell.length_b   1.000
_cell.length_c   1.000
_cell.angle_alpha   90.00
_cell.angle_beta   90.00
_cell.angle_gamma   90.00
#
_symmetry.space_group_name_H-M   'P 1'
#
loop_
_entity.id
_entity.type
_entity.pdbx_description
1 polymer ?
#
loop_
_entity_poly.entity_id
_entity_poly.type
_entity_poly.pdbx_seq_one_letter_code
_entity_poly.pdbx_strand_id
1 'polypeptide(L)'
;MKKKLIISVLLGALLTACASPKYKISDQRVKNWIGLANDIEQCINPNLTNEASYSLLSKEERSLFVDYGYDLLSQMIGGQQYQMMKSDPKSWAYFKEKHTEFNNNIKANLLTSAQCEAYKAKFANDLVALRQKNLAIAQQKQAERKRNAEIRQKSEAFRSAVHAEILKSVVRQVTGNMTPSETALAVARQQQIQQNSQAQQQLYMHQQQLDMQQRQNQAMLEMQERQHQERMQMMQNNQNRSYDVSCNNYGGYTTRCQVR
;
A
#
# COMPACT_ATOMS: atom_id res chain seq x y z
N MET A 1 -3.37 52.04 47.39
CA MET A 1 -4.43 51.95 46.35
C MET A 1 -3.96 50.98 45.28
N LYS A 2 -4.77 49.95 45.01
CA LYS A 2 -4.44 48.77 44.19
C LYS A 2 -4.54 49.13 42.70
N LYS A 3 -3.50 48.87 41.90
CA LYS A 3 -3.64 48.76 40.43
C LYS A 3 -3.09 47.41 39.98
N LYS A 4 -4.00 46.66 39.35
CA LYS A 4 -3.94 45.22 39.09
C LYS A 4 -3.02 44.93 37.90
N LEU A 5 -2.18 43.90 38.08
CA LEU A 5 -1.55 43.15 36.99
C LEU A 5 -2.64 42.60 36.06
N ILE A 6 -2.55 42.89 34.76
CA ILE A 6 -3.30 42.17 33.73
C ILE A 6 -2.35 41.13 33.15
N ILE A 7 -2.47 39.91 33.64
CA ILE A 7 -1.85 38.71 33.06
C ILE A 7 -2.65 38.41 31.79
N SER A 8 -2.07 38.72 30.62
CA SER A 8 -2.60 38.25 29.34
C SER A 8 -2.32 36.76 29.23
N VAL A 9 -3.30 35.95 29.66
CA VAL A 9 -3.34 34.53 29.38
C VAL A 9 -3.55 34.39 27.87
N LEU A 10 -2.48 34.01 27.17
CA LEU A 10 -2.55 33.45 25.83
C LEU A 10 -3.41 32.18 25.90
N LEU A 11 -4.71 32.34 25.66
CA LEU A 11 -5.58 31.24 25.25
C LEU A 11 -5.10 30.77 23.87
N GLY A 12 -4.10 29.88 23.87
CA GLY A 12 -3.84 28.94 22.78
C GLY A 12 -4.97 27.92 22.75
N ALA A 13 -6.19 28.37 22.45
CA ALA A 13 -7.33 27.49 22.25
C ALA A 13 -7.17 26.84 20.87
N LEU A 14 -6.90 25.53 20.92
CA LEU A 14 -7.24 24.52 19.91
C LEU A 14 -8.37 24.95 18.96
N LEU A 15 -8.00 25.53 17.80
CA LEU A 15 -8.88 25.70 16.64
C LEU A 15 -8.50 24.69 15.56
N THR A 16 -8.54 23.39 15.87
CA THR A 16 -8.36 22.32 14.87
C THR A 16 -9.65 21.57 14.55
N ALA A 17 -10.82 22.14 14.84
CA ALA A 17 -12.10 21.51 14.52
C ALA A 17 -12.87 22.10 13.33
N CYS A 18 -12.53 23.30 12.82
CA CYS A 18 -13.32 23.97 11.76
C CYS A 18 -12.53 24.39 10.50
N ALA A 19 -11.38 23.77 10.19
CA ALA A 19 -10.73 24.06 8.92
C ALA A 19 -11.59 23.57 7.74
N SER A 20 -11.88 24.42 6.77
CA SER A 20 -12.50 24.04 5.49
C SER A 20 -11.54 23.17 4.66
N PRO A 21 -12.04 22.41 3.67
CA PRO A 21 -11.18 21.73 2.70
C PRO A 21 -10.19 22.73 2.07
N LYS A 22 -8.91 22.37 2.01
CA LYS A 22 -7.88 23.18 1.35
C LYS A 22 -8.13 23.30 -0.16
N TYR A 23 -8.68 22.24 -0.76
CA TYR A 23 -9.10 22.21 -2.15
C TYR A 23 -10.54 21.71 -2.26
N LYS A 24 -11.36 22.43 -3.03
CA LYS A 24 -12.72 22.03 -3.41
C LYS A 24 -12.78 21.93 -4.92
N ILE A 25 -12.88 20.70 -5.43
CA ILE A 25 -13.15 20.48 -6.84
C ILE A 25 -14.56 20.97 -7.16
N SER A 26 -14.75 21.62 -8.31
CA SER A 26 -16.09 22.04 -8.76
C SER A 26 -16.91 20.84 -9.23
N ASP A 27 -18.22 20.87 -9.03
CA ASP A 27 -19.15 19.86 -9.50
C ASP A 27 -19.02 19.55 -11.00
N GLN A 28 -18.83 20.57 -11.84
CA GLN A 28 -18.62 20.39 -13.28
C GLN A 28 -17.39 19.53 -13.59
N ARG A 29 -16.27 19.77 -12.88
CA ARG A 29 -15.05 18.99 -13.06
C ARG A 29 -15.22 17.56 -12.59
N VAL A 30 -15.94 17.33 -11.49
CA VAL A 30 -16.25 15.97 -10.99
C VAL A 30 -17.10 15.23 -12.01
N LYS A 31 -18.17 15.84 -12.51
CA LYS A 31 -19.06 15.25 -13.52
C LYS A 31 -18.31 14.92 -14.82
N ASN A 32 -17.51 15.86 -15.33
CA ASN A 32 -16.69 15.63 -16.52
C ASN A 32 -15.70 14.49 -16.32
N TRP A 33 -15.05 14.44 -15.14
CA TRP A 33 -14.10 13.38 -14.82
C TRP A 33 -14.76 12.01 -14.76
N ILE A 34 -15.90 11.88 -14.07
CA ILE A 34 -16.70 10.65 -14.03
C ILE A 34 -17.07 10.20 -15.44
N GLY A 35 -17.59 11.12 -16.26
CA GLY A 35 -18.00 10.79 -17.63
C GLY A 35 -16.84 10.26 -18.47
N LEU A 36 -15.70 10.92 -18.44
CA LEU A 36 -14.51 10.48 -19.16
C LEU A 36 -13.95 9.16 -18.61
N ALA A 37 -13.95 8.97 -17.29
CA ALA A 37 -13.51 7.72 -16.67
C ALA A 37 -14.40 6.54 -17.10
N ASN A 38 -15.72 6.73 -17.07
CA ASN A 38 -16.69 5.73 -17.53
C ASN A 38 -16.53 5.41 -19.02
N ASP A 39 -16.25 6.42 -19.86
CA ASP A 39 -16.00 6.20 -21.28
C ASP A 39 -14.69 5.41 -21.52
N ILE A 40 -13.62 5.71 -20.76
CA ILE A 40 -12.36 4.93 -20.82
C ILE A 40 -12.63 3.45 -20.46
N GLU A 41 -13.38 3.22 -19.39
CA GLU A 41 -13.76 1.88 -18.94
C GLU A 41 -14.52 1.10 -20.01
N GLN A 42 -15.53 1.72 -20.61
CA GLN A 42 -16.32 1.12 -21.68
C GLN A 42 -15.55 0.95 -22.99
N CYS A 43 -14.61 1.85 -23.28
CA CYS A 43 -13.70 1.71 -24.40
C CYS A 43 -12.85 0.45 -24.27
N ILE A 44 -12.24 0.25 -23.11
CA ILE A 44 -11.34 -0.88 -22.88
C ILE A 44 -12.12 -2.19 -22.78
N ASN A 45 -13.25 -2.20 -22.09
CA ASN A 45 -14.08 -3.37 -21.95
C ASN A 45 -15.57 -2.99 -22.02
N PRO A 46 -16.21 -3.12 -23.19
CA PRO A 46 -17.60 -2.70 -23.39
C PRO A 46 -18.61 -3.54 -22.59
N ASN A 47 -18.18 -4.69 -22.06
CA ASN A 47 -19.01 -5.54 -21.22
C ASN A 47 -18.97 -5.12 -19.73
N LEU A 48 -18.13 -4.16 -19.36
CA LEU A 48 -18.11 -3.55 -18.02
C LEU A 48 -19.31 -2.62 -17.84
N THR A 49 -20.48 -3.21 -17.64
CA THR A 49 -21.77 -2.50 -17.58
C THR A 49 -22.35 -2.42 -16.18
N ASN A 50 -21.78 -3.17 -15.22
CA ASN A 50 -22.23 -3.24 -13.83
C ASN A 50 -21.13 -3.78 -12.89
N GLU A 51 -21.34 -3.70 -11.59
CA GLU A 51 -20.34 -4.14 -10.61
C GLU A 51 -19.96 -5.63 -10.73
N ALA A 52 -20.92 -6.49 -11.06
CA ALA A 52 -20.65 -7.91 -11.25
C ALA A 52 -19.60 -8.13 -12.34
N SER A 53 -19.62 -7.32 -13.41
CA SER A 53 -18.60 -7.37 -14.46
C SER A 53 -17.21 -6.88 -14.00
N TYR A 54 -17.11 -5.97 -13.02
CA TYR A 54 -15.83 -5.56 -12.41
C TYR A 54 -15.20 -6.63 -11.53
N SER A 55 -16.02 -7.51 -10.94
CA SER A 55 -15.52 -8.66 -10.16
C SER A 55 -14.77 -9.67 -11.04
N LEU A 56 -15.08 -9.72 -12.34
CA LEU A 56 -14.44 -10.62 -13.31
C LEU A 56 -13.05 -10.14 -13.75
N LEU A 57 -12.70 -8.89 -13.48
CA LEU A 57 -11.39 -8.33 -13.80
C LEU A 57 -10.29 -8.93 -12.92
N SER A 58 -9.07 -9.01 -13.44
CA SER A 58 -7.88 -9.32 -12.64
C SER A 58 -7.56 -8.15 -11.69
N LYS A 59 -6.74 -8.41 -10.66
CA LYS A 59 -6.28 -7.34 -9.73
C LYS A 59 -5.52 -6.24 -10.49
N GLU A 60 -4.73 -6.63 -11.48
CA GLU A 60 -3.95 -5.75 -12.35
C GLU A 60 -4.85 -4.89 -13.23
N GLU A 61 -5.87 -5.49 -13.84
CA GLU A 61 -6.84 -4.75 -14.69
C GLU A 61 -7.58 -3.69 -13.87
N ARG A 62 -8.08 -4.09 -12.69
CA ARG A 62 -8.68 -3.18 -11.72
C ARG A 62 -7.75 -2.03 -11.31
N SER A 63 -6.49 -2.35 -11.03
CA SER A 63 -5.48 -1.32 -10.69
C SER A 63 -5.31 -0.31 -11.81
N LEU A 64 -5.22 -0.76 -13.07
CA LEU A 64 -5.03 0.12 -14.21
C LEU A 64 -6.22 1.04 -14.45
N PHE A 65 -7.46 0.56 -14.31
CA PHE A 65 -8.63 1.43 -14.38
C PHE A 65 -8.60 2.54 -13.35
N VAL A 66 -8.23 2.21 -12.10
CA VAL A 66 -8.06 3.19 -11.03
C VAL A 66 -6.97 4.20 -11.35
N ASP A 67 -5.81 3.73 -11.82
CA ASP A 67 -4.69 4.59 -12.14
C ASP A 67 -5.04 5.55 -13.29
N TYR A 68 -5.70 5.06 -14.35
CA TYR A 68 -6.17 5.89 -15.46
C TYR A 68 -7.19 6.95 -15.03
N GLY A 69 -8.15 6.56 -14.17
CA GLY A 69 -9.11 7.49 -13.61
C GLY A 69 -8.42 8.62 -12.84
N TYR A 70 -7.51 8.31 -11.93
CA TYR A 70 -6.83 9.34 -11.15
C TYR A 70 -5.79 10.14 -11.92
N ASP A 71 -5.10 9.55 -12.89
CA ASP A 71 -4.20 10.27 -13.80
C ASP A 71 -4.98 11.28 -14.63
N LEU A 72 -6.15 10.90 -15.14
CA LEU A 72 -7.06 11.82 -15.82
C LEU A 72 -7.50 12.95 -14.89
N LEU A 73 -7.90 12.63 -13.65
CA LEU A 73 -8.28 13.65 -12.68
C LEU A 73 -7.14 14.65 -12.42
N SER A 74 -5.93 14.13 -12.25
CA SER A 74 -4.72 14.93 -12.06
C SER A 74 -4.43 15.85 -13.25
N GLN A 75 -4.61 15.35 -14.48
CA GLN A 75 -4.48 16.16 -15.69
C GLN A 75 -5.56 17.26 -15.77
N MET A 76 -6.81 16.95 -15.38
CA MET A 76 -7.93 17.90 -15.44
C MET A 76 -7.84 19.03 -14.41
N ILE A 77 -7.37 18.74 -13.19
CA ILE A 77 -7.31 19.75 -12.11
C ILE A 77 -5.91 20.34 -11.91
N GLY A 78 -4.89 19.74 -12.52
CA GLY A 78 -3.48 20.09 -12.38
C GLY A 78 -2.82 19.35 -11.22
N GLY A 79 -1.57 18.91 -11.44
CA GLY A 79 -0.84 18.05 -10.49
C GLY A 79 -0.72 18.64 -9.08
N GLN A 80 -0.47 19.95 -8.94
CA GLN A 80 -0.38 20.60 -7.62
C GLN A 80 -1.71 20.55 -6.86
N GLN A 81 -2.83 20.80 -7.56
CA GLN A 81 -4.16 20.79 -6.96
C GLN A 81 -4.59 19.36 -6.61
N TYR A 82 -4.24 18.40 -7.48
CA TYR A 82 -4.45 16.98 -7.19
C TYR A 82 -3.69 16.53 -5.94
N GLN A 83 -2.42 16.93 -5.79
CA GLN A 83 -1.66 16.63 -4.57
C GLN A 83 -2.24 17.33 -3.34
N MET A 84 -2.70 18.57 -3.46
CA MET A 84 -3.38 19.27 -2.36
C MET A 84 -4.66 18.55 -1.94
N MET A 85 -5.48 18.14 -2.90
CA MET A 85 -6.70 17.38 -2.68
C MET A 85 -6.42 16.03 -2.00
N LYS A 86 -5.40 15.29 -2.47
CA LYS A 86 -5.06 13.95 -1.97
C LYS A 86 -4.41 13.99 -0.59
N SER A 87 -3.58 15.00 -0.31
CA SER A 87 -2.83 15.11 0.95
C SER A 87 -3.65 15.73 2.09
N ASP A 88 -4.73 16.44 1.78
CA ASP A 88 -5.62 17.04 2.77
C ASP A 88 -6.87 16.16 3.00
N PRO A 89 -7.04 15.53 4.19
CA PRO A 89 -8.13 14.60 4.45
C PRO A 89 -9.53 15.19 4.23
N LYS A 90 -9.71 16.49 4.47
CA LYS A 90 -10.99 17.19 4.28
C LYS A 90 -11.30 17.43 2.80
N SER A 91 -10.29 17.81 2.02
CA SER A 91 -10.39 17.91 0.55
C SER A 91 -10.67 16.56 -0.08
N TRP A 92 -10.01 15.50 0.39
CA TRP A 92 -10.29 14.14 -0.06
C TRP A 92 -11.70 13.69 0.30
N ALA A 93 -12.16 13.94 1.53
CA ALA A 93 -13.52 13.64 1.95
C ALA A 93 -14.57 14.38 1.10
N TYR A 94 -14.36 15.66 0.83
CA TYR A 94 -15.23 16.47 -0.04
C TYR A 94 -15.28 15.92 -1.47
N PHE A 95 -14.13 15.56 -2.05
CA PHE A 95 -14.08 14.91 -3.36
C PHE A 95 -14.86 13.60 -3.37
N LYS A 96 -14.71 12.75 -2.34
CA LYS A 96 -15.45 11.48 -2.22
C LYS A 96 -16.95 11.71 -2.16
N GLU A 97 -17.39 12.70 -1.41
CA GLU A 97 -18.80 13.09 -1.31
C GLU A 97 -19.35 13.49 -2.69
N LYS A 98 -18.66 14.41 -3.39
CA LYS A 98 -19.04 14.84 -4.74
C LYS A 98 -19.00 13.73 -5.77
N HIS A 99 -18.02 12.85 -5.69
CA HIS A 99 -17.96 11.67 -6.54
C HIS A 99 -19.15 10.74 -6.29
N THR A 100 -19.51 10.51 -5.02
CA THR A 100 -20.69 9.70 -4.65
C THR A 100 -21.98 10.36 -5.13
N GLU A 101 -22.09 11.68 -5.02
CA GLU A 101 -23.26 12.46 -5.44
C GLU A 101 -23.51 12.38 -6.96
N PHE A 102 -22.46 12.35 -7.78
CA PHE A 102 -22.58 12.45 -9.24
C PHE A 102 -22.34 11.17 -10.01
N ASN A 103 -21.77 10.12 -9.41
CA ASN A 103 -21.43 8.90 -10.11
C ASN A 103 -22.61 7.92 -10.16
N ASN A 104 -23.41 8.04 -11.21
CA ASN A 104 -24.58 7.20 -11.48
C ASN A 104 -24.37 6.26 -12.69
N ASN A 105 -23.12 5.86 -12.98
CA ASN A 105 -22.76 4.95 -14.10
C ASN A 105 -23.33 5.34 -15.49
N ILE A 106 -23.47 6.64 -15.77
CA ILE A 106 -24.01 7.11 -17.05
C ILE A 106 -22.91 7.13 -18.11
N LYS A 107 -23.21 6.64 -19.33
CA LYS A 107 -22.38 6.85 -20.52
C LYS A 107 -22.34 8.33 -20.86
N ALA A 108 -21.16 8.92 -20.90
CA ALA A 108 -21.04 10.34 -21.21
C ALA A 108 -20.75 10.58 -22.71
N ASN A 109 -20.23 9.58 -23.42
CA ASN A 109 -19.89 9.63 -24.85
C ASN A 109 -19.02 10.87 -25.20
N LEU A 110 -18.12 11.23 -24.30
CA LEU A 110 -17.19 12.37 -24.38
C LEU A 110 -15.93 12.02 -25.17
N LEU A 111 -15.54 10.74 -25.23
CA LEU A 111 -14.39 10.30 -26.02
C LEU A 111 -14.76 10.07 -27.49
N THR A 112 -13.89 10.54 -28.38
CA THR A 112 -13.94 10.18 -29.81
C THR A 112 -13.51 8.72 -30.02
N SER A 113 -13.91 8.14 -31.16
CA SER A 113 -13.47 6.78 -31.53
C SER A 113 -11.93 6.63 -31.57
N ALA A 114 -11.21 7.64 -32.09
CA ALA A 114 -9.75 7.62 -32.12
C ALA A 114 -9.14 7.62 -30.70
N GLN A 115 -9.69 8.39 -29.76
CA GLN A 115 -9.27 8.38 -28.36
C GLN A 115 -9.57 7.03 -27.70
N CYS A 116 -10.72 6.44 -28.01
CA CYS A 116 -11.13 5.13 -27.51
C CYS A 116 -10.13 4.03 -27.91
N GLU A 117 -9.74 3.98 -29.19
CA GLU A 117 -8.73 3.03 -29.68
C GLU A 117 -7.35 3.28 -29.07
N ALA A 118 -6.97 4.54 -28.84
CA ALA A 118 -5.73 4.87 -28.14
C ALA A 118 -5.71 4.34 -26.70
N TYR A 119 -6.82 4.47 -25.95
CA TYR A 119 -6.93 3.93 -24.59
C TYR A 119 -6.92 2.40 -24.57
N LYS A 120 -7.57 1.73 -25.53
CA LYS A 120 -7.50 0.26 -25.66
C LYS A 120 -6.06 -0.22 -25.85
N ALA A 121 -5.35 0.38 -26.81
CA ALA A 121 -3.96 0.02 -27.10
C ALA A 121 -3.04 0.30 -25.89
N LYS A 122 -3.22 1.45 -25.24
CA LYS A 122 -2.47 1.82 -24.03
C LYS A 122 -2.72 0.82 -22.90
N PHE A 123 -3.98 0.46 -22.65
CA PHE A 123 -4.33 -0.49 -21.59
C PHE A 123 -3.70 -1.86 -21.81
N ALA A 124 -3.76 -2.39 -23.04
CA ALA A 124 -3.15 -3.67 -23.37
C ALA A 124 -1.63 -3.67 -23.08
N ASN A 125 -0.93 -2.61 -23.48
CA ASN A 125 0.50 -2.46 -23.24
C ASN A 125 0.83 -2.32 -21.74
N ASP A 126 0.10 -1.46 -21.03
CA ASP A 126 0.32 -1.22 -19.61
C ASP A 126 0.01 -2.47 -18.78
N LEU A 127 -0.98 -3.28 -19.17
CA LEU A 127 -1.31 -4.55 -18.51
C LEU A 127 -0.19 -5.58 -18.64
N VAL A 128 0.43 -5.69 -19.82
CA VAL A 128 1.60 -6.54 -20.02
C VAL A 128 2.76 -6.05 -19.15
N ALA A 129 3.06 -4.75 -19.18
CA ALA A 129 4.14 -4.16 -18.39
C ALA A 129 3.93 -4.35 -16.88
N LEU A 130 2.70 -4.16 -16.39
CA LEU A 130 2.34 -4.34 -14.98
C LEU A 130 2.49 -5.80 -14.55
N ARG A 131 2.02 -6.76 -15.37
CA ARG A 131 2.17 -8.19 -15.09
C ARG A 131 3.64 -8.61 -15.06
N GLN A 132 4.45 -8.13 -16.00
CA GLN A 132 5.91 -8.39 -16.01
C GLN A 132 6.60 -7.82 -14.77
N LYS A 133 6.27 -6.58 -14.38
CA LYS A 133 6.78 -5.95 -13.17
C LYS A 133 6.43 -6.77 -11.92
N ASN A 134 5.17 -7.21 -11.80
CA ASN A 134 4.72 -8.02 -10.65
C ASN A 134 5.44 -9.37 -10.59
N LEU A 135 5.66 -10.02 -11.74
CA LEU A 135 6.44 -11.25 -11.82
C LEU A 135 7.89 -11.05 -11.37
N ALA A 136 8.54 -9.99 -11.82
CA ALA A 136 9.91 -9.66 -11.41
C ALA A 136 10.01 -9.42 -9.90
N ILE A 137 9.06 -8.68 -9.32
CA ILE A 137 8.98 -8.45 -7.86
C ILE A 137 8.79 -9.79 -7.12
N ALA A 138 7.92 -10.68 -7.61
CA ALA A 138 7.69 -11.98 -6.98
C ALA A 138 8.96 -12.85 -6.99
N GLN A 139 9.69 -12.87 -8.12
CA GLN A 139 10.95 -13.59 -8.25
C GLN A 139 12.04 -13.03 -7.31
N GLN A 140 12.16 -11.70 -7.22
CA GLN A 140 13.08 -11.06 -6.28
C GLN A 140 12.78 -11.42 -4.83
N LYS A 141 11.50 -11.34 -4.41
CA LYS A 141 11.07 -11.74 -3.06
C LYS A 141 11.37 -13.21 -2.78
N GLN A 142 11.20 -14.08 -3.77
CA GLN A 142 11.52 -15.51 -3.61
C GLN A 142 13.03 -15.75 -3.47
N ALA A 143 13.85 -15.06 -4.27
CA ALA A 143 15.30 -15.14 -4.18
C ALA A 143 15.83 -14.63 -2.84
N GLU A 144 15.27 -13.52 -2.34
CA GLU A 144 15.61 -12.95 -1.03
C GLU A 144 15.25 -13.91 0.11
N ARG A 145 14.06 -14.53 0.07
CA ARG A 145 13.65 -15.55 1.05
C ARG A 145 14.62 -16.73 1.10
N LYS A 146 15.06 -17.23 -0.08
CA LYS A 146 16.06 -18.31 -0.15
C LYS A 146 17.39 -17.89 0.46
N ARG A 147 17.89 -16.70 0.09
CA ARG A 147 19.13 -16.16 0.65
C ARG A 147 19.06 -16.00 2.17
N ASN A 148 17.95 -15.49 2.70
CA ASN A 148 17.77 -15.32 4.14
C ASN A 148 17.66 -16.67 4.87
N ALA A 149 17.03 -17.67 4.26
CA ALA A 149 17.01 -19.03 4.81
C ALA A 149 18.42 -19.65 4.86
N GLU A 150 19.22 -19.50 3.80
CA GLU A 150 20.61 -19.97 3.78
C GLU A 150 21.48 -19.29 4.84
N ILE A 151 21.33 -17.97 5.03
CA ILE A 151 22.04 -17.23 6.09
C ILE A 151 21.64 -17.76 7.47
N ARG A 152 20.35 -17.99 7.71
CA ARG A 152 19.86 -18.56 8.98
C ARG A 152 20.44 -19.96 9.22
N GLN A 153 20.38 -20.84 8.23
CA GLN A 153 20.92 -22.20 8.35
C GLN A 153 22.43 -22.19 8.64
N LYS A 154 23.21 -21.35 7.95
CA LYS A 154 24.65 -21.23 8.19
C LYS A 154 24.96 -20.67 9.58
N SER A 155 24.19 -19.69 10.06
CA SER A 155 24.38 -19.13 11.40
C SER A 155 24.03 -20.13 12.50
N GLU A 156 22.97 -20.91 12.35
CA GLU A 156 22.60 -21.99 13.26
C GLU A 156 23.63 -23.12 13.28
N ALA A 157 24.09 -23.57 12.11
CA ALA A 157 25.16 -24.57 12.01
C ALA A 157 26.45 -24.10 12.69
N PHE A 158 26.82 -22.82 12.50
CA PHE A 158 27.98 -22.24 13.17
C PHE A 158 27.80 -22.17 14.70
N ARG A 159 26.61 -21.76 15.21
CA ARG A 159 26.30 -21.79 16.66
C ARG A 159 26.41 -23.20 17.24
N SER A 160 25.88 -24.19 16.54
CA SER A 160 25.95 -25.61 16.96
C SER A 160 27.40 -26.11 17.01
N ALA A 161 28.20 -25.81 15.98
CA ALA A 161 29.61 -26.20 15.94
C ALA A 161 30.44 -25.57 17.07
N VAL A 162 30.25 -24.28 17.35
CA VAL A 162 30.91 -23.59 18.47
C VAL A 162 30.49 -24.22 19.80
N HIS A 163 29.21 -24.52 19.99
CA HIS A 163 28.73 -25.14 21.23
C HIS A 163 29.35 -26.53 21.45
N ALA A 164 29.41 -27.35 20.41
CA ALA A 164 30.02 -28.67 20.46
C ALA A 164 31.52 -28.61 20.82
N GLU A 165 32.24 -27.61 20.29
CA GLU A 165 33.67 -27.43 20.59
C GLU A 165 33.91 -26.94 22.03
N ILE A 166 33.06 -26.05 22.54
CA ILE A 166 33.11 -25.62 23.95
C ILE A 166 32.92 -26.81 24.90
N LEU A 167 31.95 -27.69 24.63
CA LEU A 167 31.73 -28.89 25.44
C LEU A 167 32.95 -29.80 25.45
N LYS A 168 33.61 -30.01 24.29
CA LYS A 168 34.84 -30.79 24.21
C LYS A 168 35.99 -30.17 25.03
N SER A 169 36.15 -28.85 25.02
CA SER A 169 37.19 -28.19 25.83
C SER A 169 36.92 -28.30 27.33
N VAL A 170 35.66 -28.17 27.75
CA VAL A 170 35.27 -28.31 29.16
C VAL A 170 35.53 -29.74 29.64
N VAL A 171 35.18 -30.76 28.86
CA VAL A 171 35.45 -32.16 29.20
C VAL A 171 36.95 -32.41 29.39
N ARG A 172 37.82 -31.89 28.51
CA ARG A 172 39.28 -32.06 28.64
C ARG A 172 39.85 -31.44 29.91
N GLN A 173 39.36 -30.26 30.31
CA GLN A 173 39.77 -29.60 31.55
C GLN A 173 39.40 -30.42 32.79
N VAL A 174 38.22 -31.07 32.78
CA VAL A 174 37.75 -31.89 33.91
C VAL A 174 38.51 -33.23 34.00
N THR A 175 39.01 -33.77 32.89
CA THR A 175 39.73 -35.06 32.86
C THR A 175 41.22 -34.99 33.24
N GLY A 176 41.78 -33.83 33.58
CA GLY A 176 43.04 -33.72 34.33
C GLY A 176 44.37 -33.96 33.58
N ASN A 177 44.40 -34.12 32.26
CA ASN A 177 45.63 -34.30 31.48
C ASN A 177 45.90 -33.10 30.56
N MET A 178 46.40 -31.98 31.10
CA MET A 178 46.89 -30.87 30.28
C MET A 178 48.35 -30.56 30.58
N THR A 179 49.20 -30.74 29.57
CA THR A 179 50.58 -30.28 29.52
C THR A 179 50.67 -28.75 29.37
N PRO A 180 51.81 -28.12 29.69
CA PRO A 180 52.00 -26.66 29.55
C PRO A 180 51.75 -26.12 28.12
N SER A 181 52.09 -26.89 27.08
CA SER A 181 51.77 -26.51 25.69
C SER A 181 50.28 -26.58 25.41
N GLU A 182 49.56 -27.51 26.05
CA GLU A 182 48.10 -27.60 25.95
C GLU A 182 47.42 -26.45 26.69
N THR A 183 48.03 -25.90 27.75
CA THR A 183 47.52 -24.71 28.44
C THR A 183 47.61 -23.47 27.55
N ALA A 184 48.75 -23.25 26.88
CA ALA A 184 48.91 -22.16 25.92
C ALA A 184 47.95 -22.28 24.73
N LEU A 185 47.77 -23.49 24.20
CA LEU A 185 46.81 -23.77 23.12
C LEU A 185 45.35 -23.56 23.56
N ALA A 186 45.03 -23.89 24.81
CA ALA A 186 43.70 -23.66 25.38
C ALA A 186 43.39 -22.17 25.54
N VAL A 187 44.35 -21.37 26.00
CA VAL A 187 44.19 -19.90 26.10
C VAL A 187 44.03 -19.26 24.72
N ALA A 188 44.84 -19.68 23.73
CA ALA A 188 44.72 -19.20 22.35
C ALA A 188 43.35 -19.56 21.73
N ARG A 189 42.86 -20.79 21.98
CA ARG A 189 41.50 -21.20 21.57
C ARG A 189 40.43 -20.40 22.29
N GLN A 190 40.61 -20.11 23.57
CA GLN A 190 39.63 -19.34 24.34
C GLN A 190 39.50 -17.91 23.80
N GLN A 191 40.62 -17.27 23.45
CA GLN A 191 40.62 -15.97 22.76
C GLN A 191 39.93 -16.06 21.39
N GLN A 192 40.18 -17.12 20.61
CA GLN A 192 39.54 -17.31 19.31
C GLN A 192 38.02 -17.53 19.44
N ILE A 193 37.57 -18.31 20.43
CA ILE A 193 36.14 -18.48 20.75
C ILE A 193 35.53 -17.13 21.14
N GLN A 194 36.25 -16.32 21.92
CA GLN A 194 35.75 -15.02 22.36
C GLN A 194 35.61 -14.05 21.17
N GLN A 195 36.59 -13.98 20.28
CA GLN A 195 36.51 -13.18 19.04
C GLN A 195 35.37 -13.67 18.13
N ASN A 196 35.25 -14.97 17.92
CA ASN A 196 34.16 -15.54 17.12
C ASN A 196 32.79 -15.24 17.75
N SER A 197 32.67 -15.28 19.08
CA SER A 197 31.42 -14.96 19.76
C SER A 197 31.00 -13.50 19.57
N GLN A 198 31.96 -12.57 19.59
CA GLN A 198 31.73 -11.15 19.33
C GLN A 198 31.32 -10.90 17.89
N ALA A 199 32.00 -11.53 16.93
CA ALA A 199 31.63 -11.47 15.51
C ALA A 199 30.21 -12.01 15.28
N GLN A 200 29.84 -13.10 15.97
CA GLN A 200 28.49 -13.68 15.90
C GLN A 200 27.43 -12.74 16.49
N GLN A 201 27.72 -12.07 17.60
CA GLN A 201 26.83 -11.06 18.19
C GLN A 201 26.62 -9.87 17.24
N GLN A 202 27.69 -9.41 16.57
CA GLN A 202 27.59 -8.34 15.58
C GLN A 202 26.73 -8.76 14.38
N LEU A 203 26.93 -9.97 13.86
CA LEU A 203 26.09 -10.51 12.78
C LEU A 203 24.62 -10.63 13.19
N TYR A 204 24.35 -11.06 14.43
CA TYR A 204 22.99 -11.14 14.96
C TYR A 204 22.33 -9.76 15.07
N MET A 205 23.05 -8.77 15.61
CA MET A 205 22.58 -7.38 15.69
C MET A 205 22.31 -6.80 14.30
N HIS A 206 23.21 -7.04 13.35
CA HIS A 206 23.04 -6.60 11.97
C HIS A 206 21.83 -7.27 11.30
N GLN A 207 21.63 -8.57 11.53
CA GLN A 207 20.46 -9.29 11.04
C GLN A 207 19.16 -8.74 11.64
N GLN A 208 19.13 -8.39 12.93
CA GLN A 208 17.96 -7.73 13.53
C GLN A 208 17.67 -6.36 12.91
N GLN A 209 18.71 -5.59 12.57
CA GLN A 209 18.53 -4.30 11.87
C GLN A 209 17.93 -4.51 10.48
N LEU A 210 18.42 -5.49 9.72
CA LEU A 210 17.86 -5.84 8.41
C LEU A 210 16.40 -6.30 8.52
N ASP A 211 16.07 -7.16 9.48
CA ASP A 211 14.70 -7.60 9.73
C ASP A 211 13.80 -6.41 10.12
N MET A 212 14.30 -5.47 10.91
CA MET A 212 13.58 -4.24 11.25
C MET A 212 13.35 -3.36 10.03
N GLN A 213 14.37 -3.16 9.21
CA GLN A 213 14.27 -2.37 7.98
C GLN A 213 13.31 -3.03 6.97
N GLN A 214 13.36 -4.35 6.84
CA GLN A 214 12.39 -5.10 6.03
C GLN A 214 10.97 -4.94 6.58
N ARG A 215 10.75 -5.01 7.90
CA ARG A 215 9.42 -4.74 8.49
C ARG A 215 8.94 -3.33 8.21
N GLN A 216 9.81 -2.32 8.27
CA GLN A 216 9.44 -0.95 7.93
C GLN A 216 9.08 -0.80 6.45
N ASN A 217 9.88 -1.39 5.55
CA ASN A 217 9.59 -1.40 4.12
C ASN A 217 8.28 -2.12 3.82
N GLN A 218 8.02 -3.24 4.49
CA GLN A 218 6.79 -4.00 4.36
C GLN A 218 5.57 -3.21 4.89
N ALA A 219 5.70 -2.55 6.05
CA ALA A 219 4.64 -1.69 6.59
C ALA A 219 4.32 -0.51 5.65
N MET A 220 5.32 0.05 4.97
CA MET A 220 5.13 1.09 3.96
C MET A 220 4.37 0.54 2.73
N LEU A 221 4.77 -0.64 2.23
CA LEU A 221 4.08 -1.32 1.13
C LEU A 221 2.63 -1.65 1.51
N GLU A 222 2.38 -2.17 2.70
CA GLU A 222 1.04 -2.46 3.21
C GLU A 222 0.20 -1.19 3.37
N MET A 223 0.81 -0.07 3.78
CA MET A 223 0.12 1.22 3.81
C MET A 223 -0.27 1.68 2.40
N GLN A 224 0.62 1.56 1.43
CA GLN A 224 0.32 1.87 0.03
C GLN A 224 -0.77 0.94 -0.53
N GLU A 225 -0.71 -0.35 -0.21
CA GLU A 225 -1.74 -1.31 -0.59
C GLU A 225 -3.08 -0.99 0.06
N ARG A 226 -3.12 -0.61 1.35
CA ARG A 226 -4.36 -0.14 2.01
C ARG A 226 -4.93 1.09 1.33
N GLN A 227 -4.11 2.10 1.05
CA GLN A 227 -4.57 3.28 0.31
C GLN A 227 -5.05 2.93 -1.10
N HIS A 228 -4.40 1.96 -1.76
CA HIS A 228 -4.83 1.47 -3.06
C HIS A 228 -6.15 0.69 -2.95
N GLN A 229 -6.31 -0.14 -1.93
CA GLN A 229 -7.56 -0.85 -1.63
C GLN A 229 -8.68 0.12 -1.30
N GLU A 230 -8.44 1.19 -0.55
CA GLU A 230 -9.42 2.25 -0.30
C GLU A 230 -9.83 2.96 -1.60
N ARG A 231 -8.88 3.20 -2.52
CA ARG A 231 -9.17 3.72 -3.86
C ARG A 231 -10.01 2.74 -4.68
N MET A 232 -9.65 1.46 -4.68
CA MET A 232 -10.40 0.39 -5.34
C MET A 232 -11.82 0.23 -4.76
N GLN A 233 -11.94 0.28 -3.44
CA GLN A 233 -13.20 0.13 -2.72
C GLN A 233 -14.10 1.35 -2.92
N MET A 234 -13.54 2.55 -3.08
CA MET A 234 -14.32 3.73 -3.47
C MET A 234 -14.95 3.54 -4.85
N MET A 235 -14.22 2.96 -5.79
CA MET A 235 -14.77 2.66 -7.13
C MET A 235 -15.83 1.55 -7.04
N GLN A 236 -15.60 0.50 -6.25
CA GLN A 236 -16.54 -0.63 -6.11
C GLN A 236 -17.82 -0.26 -5.33
N ASN A 237 -17.71 0.32 -4.14
CA ASN A 237 -18.87 0.63 -3.28
C ASN A 237 -19.86 1.62 -3.91
N ASN A 238 -19.40 2.44 -4.86
CA ASN A 238 -20.26 3.41 -5.54
C ASN A 238 -21.08 2.74 -6.66
N GLN A 239 -20.58 1.65 -7.24
CA GLN A 239 -21.33 0.88 -8.23
C GLN A 239 -22.50 0.10 -7.59
N ASN A 240 -22.37 -0.35 -6.35
CA ASN A 240 -23.46 -1.03 -5.61
C ASN A 240 -24.66 -0.12 -5.34
N ARG A 241 -24.48 1.20 -5.24
CA ARG A 241 -25.58 2.14 -4.97
C ARG A 241 -26.33 2.60 -6.23
N SER A 242 -25.70 2.52 -7.39
CA SER A 242 -26.32 2.90 -8.66
C SER A 242 -27.43 1.95 -9.16
N TYR A 243 -27.65 0.82 -8.47
CA TYR A 243 -28.66 -0.20 -8.83
C TYR A 243 -29.70 -0.46 -7.73
N ASP A 244 -29.78 0.39 -6.70
CA ASP A 244 -30.80 0.27 -5.66
C ASP A 244 -32.15 0.76 -6.21
N VAL A 245 -32.74 -0.05 -7.09
CA VAL A 245 -34.04 0.19 -7.68
C VAL A 245 -35.10 -0.11 -6.62
N SER A 246 -35.54 0.93 -5.91
CA SER A 246 -36.73 0.84 -5.07
C SER A 246 -37.97 0.81 -5.96
N CYS A 247 -38.50 -0.38 -6.21
CA CYS A 247 -39.80 -0.55 -6.86
C CYS A 247 -40.88 -0.60 -5.77
N ASN A 248 -41.65 0.48 -5.64
CA ASN A 248 -42.85 0.47 -4.80
C ASN A 248 -43.97 -0.25 -5.57
N ASN A 249 -44.47 -1.34 -4.97
CA ASN A 249 -45.59 -2.10 -5.52
C ASN A 249 -46.90 -1.51 -4.96
N TYR A 250 -47.53 -0.61 -5.71
CA TYR A 250 -48.88 -0.17 -5.43
C TYR A 250 -49.83 -1.23 -6.00
N GLY A 251 -50.58 -1.89 -5.11
CA GLY A 251 -51.46 -3.01 -5.46
C GLY A 251 -52.30 -2.71 -6.70
N GLY A 252 -52.03 -3.48 -7.77
CA GLY A 252 -52.79 -3.45 -9.01
C GLY A 252 -52.34 -2.37 -10.00
N TYR A 253 -51.52 -2.77 -10.96
CA TYR A 253 -51.31 -2.09 -12.25
C TYR A 253 -50.57 -0.74 -12.24
N THR A 254 -49.32 -0.73 -11.77
CA THR A 254 -48.15 -0.13 -12.46
C THR A 254 -46.94 -0.13 -11.53
N THR A 255 -45.88 -0.85 -11.90
CA THR A 255 -44.61 -0.78 -11.16
C THR A 255 -43.81 0.41 -11.70
N ARG A 256 -43.76 1.50 -10.93
CA ARG A 256 -42.88 2.63 -11.24
C ARG A 256 -41.58 2.45 -10.44
N CYS A 257 -40.56 1.94 -11.11
CA CYS A 257 -39.22 1.86 -10.54
C CYS A 257 -38.54 3.21 -10.76
N GLN A 258 -38.11 3.85 -9.67
CA GLN A 258 -37.26 5.04 -9.74
C GLN A 258 -35.83 4.64 -9.41
N VAL A 259 -34.90 5.08 -10.26
CA VAL A 259 -33.48 5.11 -9.92
C VAL A 259 -33.32 6.24 -8.92
N ARG A 260 -32.82 5.94 -7.71
CA ARG A 260 -32.44 6.98 -6.74
C ARG A 260 -31.13 7.62 -7.15
#